data_AF-A0A816GIV5-F1
#
_entry.id   AF-A0A816GIV5-F1
#
_cell.length_a   1.000
_cell.length_b   1.000
_cell.length_c   1.000
_cell.angle_alpha   90.00
_cell.angle_beta   90.00
_cell.angle_gamma   90.00
#
_symmetry.space_group_name_H-M   'P 1'
#
loop_
_entity.id
_entity.type
_entity.pdbx_description
1 polymer ?
#
loop_
_entity_poly.entity_id
_entity_poly.type
_entity_poly.pdbx_seq_one_letter_code
_entity_poly.pdbx_strand_id
1 'polypeptide(L)'
;MCKEWNERISDIDICKHWKKERPTIEYQPLNLLLFTIQCLSTHIADLDLLISTYTPQICILSGVGSKIKNPPNIPFYNWICQVGINSFGGVAIIVHNSLKTRTILQASNFILLELTVLSEVVLIGAIYVPPGSSIPFNLLETNVSKKFYIFGDYNAKHAQWMCNTNNTSGNELKSWLDEKGYQLIAPTKPTSKRSEAVIDFGITNDATRWRSETIREGTPDHYPLYFETPLSLSEKGYFKKTNWKIYHFFLQNIS
;
A
#
# COMPACT_ATOMS: atom_id res chain seq x y z
N MET A 1 45.27 47.42 -4.84
CA MET A 1 44.21 47.11 -5.83
C MET A 1 44.75 46.01 -6.75
N CYS A 2 44.08 44.85 -6.78
CA CYS A 2 44.34 43.66 -7.60
C CYS A 2 45.66 42.89 -7.40
N LYS A 3 45.78 42.13 -6.31
CA LYS A 3 46.71 40.97 -6.24
C LYS A 3 46.16 39.73 -5.52
N GLU A 4 44.86 39.63 -5.28
CA GLU A 4 44.23 38.49 -4.57
C GLU A 4 43.36 37.59 -5.47
N TRP A 5 43.33 37.83 -6.79
CA TRP A 5 42.35 37.20 -7.70
C TRP A 5 42.86 35.99 -8.49
N ASN A 6 43.98 35.37 -8.13
CA ASN A 6 44.55 34.28 -8.95
C ASN A 6 45.24 33.16 -8.15
N GLU A 7 44.77 32.84 -6.95
CA GLU A 7 45.07 31.51 -6.39
C GLU A 7 44.15 30.49 -7.05
N ARG A 8 44.55 30.04 -8.25
CA ARG A 8 43.94 28.87 -8.88
C ARG A 8 44.14 27.69 -7.95
N ILE A 9 43.05 27.24 -7.36
CA ILE A 9 43.05 25.99 -6.60
C ILE A 9 43.54 24.89 -7.53
N SER A 10 44.58 24.19 -7.11
CA SER A 10 45.19 23.15 -7.92
C SER A 10 44.19 22.01 -8.13
N ASP A 11 44.17 21.40 -9.31
CA ASP A 11 43.34 20.23 -9.60
C ASP A 11 43.56 19.09 -8.58
N ILE A 12 44.76 19.04 -7.99
CA ILE A 12 45.15 18.10 -6.93
C ILE A 12 44.32 18.34 -5.65
N ASP A 13 44.07 19.58 -5.26
CA ASP A 13 43.28 19.89 -4.05
C ASP A 13 41.79 19.67 -4.26
N ILE A 14 41.29 19.86 -5.49
CA ILE A 14 39.93 19.46 -5.89
C ILE A 14 39.79 17.93 -5.80
N CYS A 15 40.76 17.19 -6.32
CA CYS A 15 40.76 15.73 -6.32
C CYS A 15 40.85 15.14 -4.89
N LYS A 16 41.56 15.78 -3.96
CA LYS A 16 41.62 15.35 -2.54
C LYS A 16 40.26 15.41 -1.84
N HIS A 17 39.40 16.36 -2.22
CA HIS A 17 38.03 16.49 -1.69
C HIS A 17 37.01 15.62 -2.44
N TRP A 18 37.38 15.13 -3.62
CA TRP A 18 36.57 14.23 -4.45
C TRP A 18 36.63 12.78 -3.92
N LYS A 19 35.90 12.51 -2.85
CA LYS A 19 35.56 11.13 -2.47
C LYS A 19 34.31 10.71 -3.23
N LYS A 20 34.44 9.72 -4.11
CA LYS A 20 33.31 9.05 -4.76
C LYS A 20 32.61 8.17 -3.73
N GLU A 21 31.80 8.76 -2.87
CA GLU A 21 30.93 8.01 -1.96
C GLU A 21 29.93 7.23 -2.82
N ARG A 22 30.00 5.90 -2.77
CA ARG A 22 28.95 5.07 -3.35
C ARG A 22 27.68 5.36 -2.55
N PRO A 23 26.53 5.66 -3.19
CA PRO A 23 25.28 5.79 -2.47
C PRO A 23 25.06 4.54 -1.62
N THR A 24 24.81 4.73 -0.33
CA THR A 24 24.26 3.66 0.51
C THR A 24 22.90 3.27 -0.06
N ILE A 25 22.67 1.97 -0.24
CA ILE A 25 21.35 1.48 -0.59
C ILE A 25 20.48 1.68 0.65
N GLU A 26 19.57 2.65 0.58
CA GLU A 26 18.55 2.82 1.59
C GLU A 26 17.34 1.97 1.20
N TYR A 27 16.85 1.22 2.19
CA TYR A 27 15.68 0.38 2.07
C TYR A 27 14.53 1.10 2.76
N GLN A 28 13.52 1.46 1.99
CA GLN A 28 12.28 2.04 2.51
C GLN A 28 11.19 0.97 2.46
N PRO A 29 10.32 0.89 3.48
CA PRO A 29 9.18 -0.03 3.43
C PRO A 29 8.27 0.37 2.27
N LEU A 30 7.74 -0.64 1.57
CA LEU A 30 6.60 -0.44 0.69
C LEU A 30 5.39 -0.09 1.54
N ASN A 31 4.65 0.93 1.13
CA ASN A 31 3.47 1.42 1.81
C ASN A 31 2.21 1.05 1.03
N LEU A 32 1.17 0.65 1.77
CA LEU A 32 -0.11 0.21 1.23
C LEU A 32 -1.26 1.01 1.86
N LEU A 33 -2.20 1.44 1.02
CA LEU A 33 -3.44 2.07 1.45
C LEU A 33 -4.61 1.11 1.21
N LEU A 34 -5.46 0.84 2.21
CA LEU A 34 -6.75 0.17 2.04
C LEU A 34 -7.86 1.19 2.22
N PHE A 35 -8.79 1.26 1.27
CA PHE A 35 -9.90 2.19 1.35
C PHE A 35 -11.20 1.60 0.84
N THR A 36 -12.15 1.40 1.75
CA THR A 36 -13.51 0.98 1.42
C THR A 36 -14.32 2.22 1.01
N ILE A 37 -14.34 2.47 -0.30
CA ILE A 37 -14.67 3.76 -0.88
C ILE A 37 -16.17 4.01 -1.03
N GLN A 38 -17.01 2.97 -1.01
CA GLN A 38 -18.47 3.06 -1.20
C GLN A 38 -18.88 3.83 -2.46
N CYS A 39 -18.54 3.25 -3.62
CA CYS A 39 -18.68 3.83 -4.95
C CYS A 39 -17.58 4.85 -5.27
N LEU A 40 -16.68 4.48 -6.18
CA LEU A 40 -15.56 5.31 -6.60
C LEU A 40 -16.00 6.68 -7.16
N SER A 41 -17.13 6.73 -7.89
CA SER A 41 -17.57 7.96 -8.54
C SER A 41 -17.99 9.07 -7.56
N THR A 42 -18.35 8.73 -6.33
CA THR A 42 -18.77 9.70 -5.31
C THR A 42 -17.60 10.21 -4.45
N HIS A 43 -16.51 9.45 -4.37
CA HIS A 43 -15.41 9.69 -3.43
C HIS A 43 -14.04 9.75 -4.11
N ILE A 44 -14.00 10.11 -5.40
CA ILE A 44 -12.74 10.22 -6.13
C ILE A 44 -11.81 11.31 -5.55
N ALA A 45 -12.38 12.42 -5.08
CA ALA A 45 -11.59 13.49 -4.45
C ALA A 45 -10.92 13.04 -3.14
N ASP A 46 -11.58 12.18 -2.36
CA ASP A 46 -10.97 11.57 -1.17
C ASP A 46 -9.79 10.67 -1.57
N LEU A 47 -9.96 9.87 -2.62
CA LEU A 47 -8.90 9.00 -3.14
C LEU A 47 -7.69 9.81 -3.65
N ASP A 48 -7.93 10.87 -4.42
CA ASP A 48 -6.87 11.74 -4.94
C ASP A 48 -6.09 12.41 -3.79
N LEU A 49 -6.81 12.91 -2.77
CA LEU A 49 -6.18 13.47 -1.57
C LEU A 49 -5.29 12.42 -0.88
N LEU A 50 -5.82 11.23 -0.61
CA LEU A 50 -5.07 10.17 0.07
C LEU A 50 -3.83 9.73 -0.71
N ILE A 51 -3.94 9.56 -2.03
CA ILE A 51 -2.79 9.19 -2.87
C ILE A 51 -1.75 10.32 -2.88
N SER A 52 -2.18 11.58 -2.94
CA SER A 52 -1.27 12.73 -2.93
C SER A 52 -0.55 12.92 -1.58
N THR A 53 -1.23 12.65 -0.47
CA THR A 53 -0.71 12.82 0.89
C THR A 53 0.22 11.68 1.30
N TYR A 54 -0.18 10.43 1.05
CA TYR A 54 0.53 9.26 1.55
C TYR A 54 1.45 8.60 0.51
N THR A 55 1.29 8.94 -0.77
CA THR A 55 2.10 8.38 -1.88
C THR A 55 2.29 6.85 -1.81
N PRO A 56 1.22 6.07 -1.58
CA PRO A 56 1.34 4.63 -1.35
C PRO A 56 1.77 3.92 -2.63
N GLN A 57 2.64 2.91 -2.57
CA GLN A 57 2.97 2.16 -3.79
C GLN A 57 1.85 1.23 -4.23
N ILE A 58 0.96 0.84 -3.31
CA ILE A 58 -0.22 0.04 -3.58
C ILE A 58 -1.42 0.67 -2.88
N CYS A 59 -2.51 0.90 -3.60
CA CYS A 59 -3.79 1.24 -3.02
C CYS A 59 -4.83 0.16 -3.36
N ILE A 60 -5.47 -0.40 -2.35
CA ILE A 60 -6.50 -1.41 -2.45
C ILE A 60 -7.83 -0.75 -2.15
N LEU A 61 -8.76 -0.85 -3.10
CA LEU A 61 -10.10 -0.31 -2.96
C LEU A 61 -11.11 -1.45 -2.86
N SER A 62 -11.98 -1.33 -1.87
CA SER A 62 -13.15 -2.20 -1.70
C SER A 62 -14.43 -1.39 -1.89
N GLY A 63 -15.47 -2.03 -2.39
CA GLY A 63 -16.76 -1.39 -2.60
C GLY A 63 -16.71 -0.28 -3.67
N VAL A 64 -15.94 -0.47 -4.74
CA VAL A 64 -15.74 0.55 -5.79
C VAL A 64 -16.99 0.83 -6.64
N GLY A 65 -17.98 -0.06 -6.60
CA GLY A 65 -19.23 0.05 -7.34
C GLY A 65 -19.18 -0.52 -8.77
N SER A 66 -20.37 -0.78 -9.31
CA SER A 66 -20.59 -1.43 -10.61
C SER A 66 -20.11 -0.65 -11.85
N LYS A 67 -19.77 0.64 -11.71
CA LYS A 67 -19.36 1.53 -12.81
C LYS A 67 -17.84 1.68 -12.98
N ILE A 68 -17.03 0.74 -12.50
CA ILE A 68 -15.55 0.81 -12.60
C ILE A 68 -14.97 0.51 -14.01
N LYS A 69 -15.77 0.61 -15.08
CA LYS A 69 -15.30 0.25 -16.43
C LYS A 69 -14.25 1.22 -16.99
N ASN A 70 -14.24 2.47 -16.53
CA ASN A 70 -13.29 3.50 -16.92
C ASN A 70 -12.77 4.21 -15.67
N PRO A 71 -11.81 3.64 -14.94
CA PRO A 71 -11.22 4.32 -13.79
C PRO A 71 -10.52 5.61 -14.23
N PRO A 72 -10.46 6.63 -13.36
CA PRO A 72 -9.77 7.86 -13.65
C PRO A 72 -8.27 7.62 -13.79
N ASN A 73 -7.62 8.42 -14.64
CA ASN A 73 -6.18 8.37 -14.80
C ASN A 73 -5.50 8.98 -13.56
N ILE A 74 -4.72 8.18 -12.85
CA ILE A 74 -3.86 8.64 -11.75
C ILE A 74 -2.40 8.51 -12.22
N PRO A 75 -1.65 9.62 -12.36
CA PRO A 75 -0.29 9.58 -12.87
C PRO A 75 0.59 8.59 -12.11
N PHE A 76 1.40 7.81 -12.84
CA PHE A 76 2.30 6.78 -12.30
C PHE A 76 1.65 5.55 -11.69
N TYR A 77 0.32 5.39 -11.78
CA TYR A 77 -0.37 4.22 -11.30
C TYR A 77 -1.12 3.48 -12.41
N ASN A 78 -1.16 2.15 -12.30
CA ASN A 78 -2.00 1.28 -13.10
C ASN A 78 -3.15 0.73 -12.26
N TRP A 79 -4.33 0.64 -12.88
CA TRP A 79 -5.52 0.08 -12.26
C TRP A 79 -5.71 -1.38 -12.69
N ILE A 80 -5.97 -2.24 -11.72
CA ILE A 80 -6.53 -3.57 -11.93
C ILE A 80 -7.88 -3.59 -11.23
N CYS A 81 -8.95 -3.73 -11.99
CA CYS A 81 -10.32 -3.62 -11.49
C CYS A 81 -11.07 -4.92 -11.71
N GLN A 82 -11.97 -5.23 -10.79
CA GLN A 82 -12.88 -6.36 -10.92
C GLN A 82 -14.26 -5.98 -10.40
N VAL A 83 -15.28 -6.23 -11.22
CA VAL A 83 -16.67 -5.95 -10.87
C VAL A 83 -17.16 -6.84 -9.73
N GLY A 84 -18.12 -6.33 -8.97
CA GLY A 84 -18.75 -7.09 -7.90
C GLY A 84 -20.01 -7.83 -8.31
N ILE A 85 -20.64 -8.45 -7.31
CA ILE A 85 -21.93 -9.13 -7.47
C ILE A 85 -23.15 -8.20 -7.34
N ASN A 86 -22.95 -6.97 -6.84
CA ASN A 86 -24.02 -5.99 -6.64
C ASN A 86 -23.53 -4.57 -7.01
N SER A 87 -24.43 -3.58 -6.95
CA SER A 87 -24.16 -2.20 -7.36
C SER A 87 -23.06 -1.49 -6.57
N PHE A 88 -22.84 -1.91 -5.31
CA PHE A 88 -21.85 -1.37 -4.38
C PHE A 88 -20.58 -2.21 -4.31
N GLY A 89 -20.57 -3.41 -4.89
CA GLY A 89 -19.43 -4.31 -4.87
C GLY A 89 -18.33 -3.91 -5.84
N GLY A 90 -17.39 -4.82 -6.02
CA GLY A 90 -16.21 -4.65 -6.84
C GLY A 90 -15.02 -4.22 -6.01
N VAL A 91 -13.85 -4.50 -6.57
CA VAL A 91 -12.57 -4.19 -5.96
C VAL A 91 -11.63 -3.62 -7.03
N ALA A 92 -10.67 -2.83 -6.59
CA ALA A 92 -9.56 -2.41 -7.43
C ALA A 92 -8.24 -2.47 -6.66
N ILE A 93 -7.17 -2.74 -7.40
CA ILE A 93 -5.80 -2.57 -6.92
C ILE A 93 -5.13 -1.57 -7.85
N ILE A 94 -4.72 -0.45 -7.28
CA ILE A 94 -3.99 0.63 -7.92
C ILE A 94 -2.51 0.43 -7.55
N VAL A 95 -1.66 0.22 -8.54
CA VAL A 95 -0.25 -0.15 -8.33
C VAL A 95 0.65 0.88 -8.99
N HIS A 96 1.63 1.40 -8.24
CA HIS A 96 2.63 2.31 -8.77
C HIS A 96 3.49 1.62 -9.85
N ASN A 97 3.80 2.33 -10.93
CA ASN A 97 4.48 1.81 -12.13
C ASN A 97 5.90 1.28 -11.87
N SER A 98 6.49 1.60 -10.72
CA SER A 98 7.78 1.03 -10.29
C SER A 98 7.68 -0.44 -9.86
N LEU A 99 6.49 -0.94 -9.56
CA LEU A 99 6.27 -2.32 -9.12
C LEU A 99 5.90 -3.22 -10.30
N LYS A 100 6.49 -4.42 -10.30
CA LYS A 100 6.15 -5.45 -11.27
C LYS A 100 5.08 -6.36 -10.68
N THR A 101 3.93 -6.42 -11.35
CA THR A 101 2.81 -7.27 -10.96
C THR A 101 2.34 -8.17 -12.11
N ARG A 102 1.72 -9.28 -11.74
CA ARG A 102 1.02 -10.19 -12.66
C ARG A 102 -0.29 -10.63 -12.03
N THR A 103 -1.39 -10.49 -12.73
CA THR A 103 -2.68 -11.01 -12.28
C THR A 103 -2.66 -12.53 -12.23
N ILE A 104 -3.00 -13.09 -11.07
CA ILE A 104 -3.09 -14.54 -10.84
C ILE A 104 -4.54 -15.00 -10.89
N LEU A 105 -5.45 -14.25 -10.27
CA LEU A 105 -6.87 -14.59 -10.21
C LEU A 105 -7.72 -13.32 -10.16
N GLN A 106 -8.84 -13.33 -10.89
CA GLN A 106 -9.90 -12.35 -10.76
C GLN A 106 -11.23 -13.09 -10.67
N ALA A 107 -12.01 -12.77 -9.65
CA ALA A 107 -13.38 -13.26 -9.45
C ALA A 107 -14.23 -12.11 -8.92
N SER A 108 -15.55 -12.22 -8.95
CA SER A 108 -16.41 -11.14 -8.46
C SER A 108 -16.02 -10.72 -7.04
N ASN A 109 -15.82 -9.42 -6.81
CA ASN A 109 -15.28 -8.86 -5.56
C ASN A 109 -13.90 -9.36 -5.13
N PHE A 110 -13.08 -9.91 -6.02
CA PHE A 110 -11.79 -10.48 -5.66
C PHE A 110 -10.73 -10.29 -6.76
N ILE A 111 -9.54 -9.84 -6.37
CA ILE A 111 -8.35 -9.81 -7.22
C ILE A 111 -7.19 -10.40 -6.43
N LEU A 112 -6.36 -11.21 -7.09
CA LEU A 112 -5.08 -11.67 -6.56
C LEU A 112 -3.99 -11.40 -7.60
N LEU A 113 -2.98 -10.63 -7.18
CA LEU A 113 -1.79 -10.33 -7.96
C LEU A 113 -0.58 -11.02 -7.36
N GLU A 114 0.33 -11.45 -8.20
CA GLU A 114 1.69 -11.72 -7.82
C GLU A 114 2.49 -10.43 -7.95
N LEU A 115 3.16 -10.04 -6.86
CA LEU A 115 4.00 -8.87 -6.75
C LEU A 115 5.45 -9.31 -6.60
N THR A 116 6.33 -8.76 -7.43
CA THR A 116 7.78 -8.94 -7.29
C THR A 116 8.40 -7.68 -6.70
N VAL A 117 8.98 -7.78 -5.51
CA VAL A 117 9.74 -6.71 -4.85
C VAL A 117 11.15 -7.21 -4.60
N LEU A 118 12.14 -6.59 -5.25
CA LEU A 118 13.53 -7.03 -5.23
C LEU A 118 13.65 -8.51 -5.65
N SER A 119 13.98 -9.40 -4.71
CA SER A 119 14.12 -10.85 -4.93
C SER A 119 12.97 -11.65 -4.30
N GLU A 120 12.00 -10.98 -3.68
CA GLU A 120 10.84 -11.62 -3.06
C GLU A 120 9.63 -11.59 -4.01
N VAL A 121 8.92 -12.72 -4.06
CA VAL A 121 7.66 -12.86 -4.78
C VAL A 121 6.58 -13.16 -3.75
N VAL A 122 5.59 -12.28 -3.67
CA VAL A 122 4.46 -12.39 -2.75
C VAL A 122 3.15 -12.25 -3.50
N LEU A 123 2.07 -12.71 -2.90
CA LEU A 123 0.72 -12.47 -3.41
C LEU A 123 0.09 -11.30 -2.67
N ILE A 124 -0.52 -10.36 -3.40
CA ILE A 124 -1.34 -9.30 -2.84
C ILE A 124 -2.72 -9.35 -3.45
N GLY A 125 -3.75 -9.35 -2.60
CA GLY A 125 -5.13 -9.43 -3.03
C GLY A 125 -6.02 -8.35 -2.46
N ALA A 126 -7.11 -8.10 -3.19
CA ALA A 126 -8.21 -7.24 -2.79
C ALA A 126 -9.48 -8.08 -2.68
N ILE A 127 -10.24 -7.90 -1.61
CA ILE A 127 -11.52 -8.58 -1.41
C ILE A 127 -12.60 -7.62 -0.90
N TYR A 128 -13.83 -7.83 -1.35
CA TYR A 128 -15.01 -7.22 -0.74
C TYR A 128 -16.04 -8.31 -0.44
N VAL A 129 -16.35 -8.52 0.84
CA VAL A 129 -17.40 -9.44 1.26
C VAL A 129 -18.63 -8.62 1.63
N PRO A 130 -19.71 -8.65 0.83
CA PRO A 130 -20.90 -7.88 1.16
C PRO A 130 -21.53 -8.33 2.48
N PRO A 131 -22.20 -7.44 3.22
CA PRO A 131 -22.89 -7.80 4.45
C PRO A 131 -23.85 -8.98 4.26
N GLY A 132 -23.76 -9.98 5.15
CA GLY A 132 -24.61 -11.17 5.11
C GLY A 132 -24.25 -12.19 4.03
N SER A 133 -23.19 -11.98 3.25
CA SER A 133 -22.66 -12.98 2.31
C SER A 133 -21.65 -13.90 2.99
N SER A 134 -21.53 -15.12 2.49
CA SER A 134 -20.48 -16.06 2.92
C SER A 134 -19.11 -15.61 2.43
N ILE A 135 -18.08 -15.80 3.26
CA ILE A 135 -16.70 -15.51 2.89
C ILE A 135 -16.23 -16.57 1.88
N PRO A 136 -15.64 -16.19 0.73
CA PRO A 136 -15.22 -17.12 -0.30
C PRO A 136 -13.88 -17.79 0.07
N PHE A 137 -13.87 -18.64 1.09
CA PHE A 137 -12.65 -19.29 1.60
C PHE A 137 -11.87 -20.05 0.52
N ASN A 138 -12.56 -20.64 -0.46
CA ASN A 138 -11.92 -21.31 -1.60
C ASN A 138 -11.00 -20.38 -2.41
N LEU A 139 -11.34 -19.09 -2.53
CA LEU A 139 -10.48 -18.10 -3.19
C LEU A 139 -9.27 -17.74 -2.31
N LEU A 140 -9.48 -17.63 -1.00
CA LEU A 140 -8.42 -17.34 -0.02
C LEU A 140 -7.42 -18.50 0.12
N GLU A 141 -7.86 -19.72 -0.15
CA GLU A 141 -7.02 -20.93 -0.16
C GLU A 141 -6.32 -21.17 -1.52
N THR A 142 -6.42 -20.23 -2.46
CA THR A 142 -5.68 -20.36 -3.73
C THR A 142 -4.22 -19.98 -3.51
N ASN A 143 -3.28 -20.88 -3.84
CA ASN A 143 -1.82 -20.68 -3.71
C ASN A 143 -1.29 -20.55 -2.26
N VAL A 144 -1.85 -21.29 -1.30
CA VAL A 144 -1.45 -21.27 0.14
C VAL A 144 0.04 -21.53 0.43
N SER A 145 0.80 -22.09 -0.52
CA SER A 145 2.24 -22.31 -0.38
C SER A 145 3.08 -21.04 -0.56
N LYS A 146 2.50 -19.95 -1.08
CA LYS A 146 3.18 -18.66 -1.25
C LYS A 146 2.88 -17.73 -0.08
N LYS A 147 3.79 -16.80 0.19
CA LYS A 147 3.52 -15.68 1.10
C LYS A 147 2.42 -14.80 0.50
N PHE A 148 1.36 -14.52 1.23
CA PHE A 148 0.20 -13.78 0.70
C PHE A 148 -0.33 -12.73 1.67
N TYR A 149 -0.92 -11.66 1.14
CA TYR A 149 -1.59 -10.63 1.91
C TYR A 149 -2.87 -10.20 1.17
N ILE A 150 -4.03 -10.53 1.73
CA ILE A 150 -5.34 -10.23 1.11
C ILE A 150 -6.07 -9.23 1.98
N PHE A 151 -6.28 -8.03 1.44
CA PHE A 151 -6.86 -6.89 2.14
C PHE A 151 -8.26 -6.58 1.62
N GLY A 152 -9.12 -6.10 2.51
CA GLY A 152 -10.48 -5.79 2.11
C GLY A 152 -11.41 -5.45 3.25
N ASP A 153 -12.66 -5.17 2.89
CA ASP A 153 -13.79 -5.16 3.82
C ASP A 153 -14.40 -6.57 3.85
N TYR A 154 -14.28 -7.21 5.00
CA TYR A 154 -14.81 -8.56 5.23
C TYR A 154 -16.24 -8.54 5.80
N ASN A 155 -16.76 -7.38 6.22
CA ASN A 155 -18.01 -7.25 6.98
C ASN A 155 -18.13 -8.25 8.16
N ALA A 156 -17.00 -8.70 8.69
CA ALA A 156 -16.89 -9.75 9.69
C ALA A 156 -16.56 -9.10 11.04
N LYS A 157 -17.43 -9.31 12.04
CA LYS A 157 -17.29 -8.73 13.37
C LYS A 157 -16.96 -9.84 14.36
N HIS A 158 -15.87 -9.68 15.11
CA HIS A 158 -15.48 -10.61 16.16
C HIS A 158 -14.67 -9.90 17.24
N ALA A 159 -14.86 -10.30 18.50
CA ALA A 159 -14.16 -9.74 19.65
C ALA A 159 -12.63 -9.83 19.55
N GLN A 160 -12.10 -10.85 18.87
CA GLN A 160 -10.65 -11.03 18.66
C GLN A 160 -10.00 -9.85 17.92
N TRP A 161 -10.74 -9.16 17.04
CA TRP A 161 -10.27 -7.94 16.40
C TRP A 161 -11.03 -6.72 16.91
N MET A 162 -11.34 -6.72 18.22
CA MET A 162 -11.84 -5.55 18.97
C MET A 162 -13.23 -5.07 18.57
N CYS A 163 -14.07 -5.93 17.98
CA CYS A 163 -15.48 -5.62 17.80
C CYS A 163 -16.28 -5.90 19.08
N ASN A 164 -17.24 -5.03 19.39
CA ASN A 164 -18.13 -5.19 20.56
C ASN A 164 -19.10 -6.37 20.44
N THR A 165 -19.36 -6.83 19.21
CA THR A 165 -20.28 -7.93 18.91
C THR A 165 -19.65 -8.87 17.90
N ASN A 166 -20.06 -10.13 17.96
CA ASN A 166 -19.74 -11.11 16.93
C ASN A 166 -20.89 -11.20 15.93
N ASN A 167 -20.60 -11.47 14.67
CA ASN A 167 -21.59 -11.92 13.69
C ASN A 167 -21.21 -13.29 13.10
N THR A 168 -22.11 -13.90 12.33
CA THR A 168 -21.89 -15.22 11.72
C THR A 168 -20.59 -15.27 10.93
N SER A 169 -20.38 -14.32 10.02
CA SER A 169 -19.16 -14.22 9.21
C SER A 169 -17.89 -14.07 10.06
N GLY A 170 -17.94 -13.34 11.17
CA GLY A 170 -16.82 -13.19 12.09
C GLY A 170 -16.48 -14.46 12.86
N ASN A 171 -17.48 -15.22 13.29
CA ASN A 171 -17.26 -16.53 13.91
C ASN A 171 -16.67 -17.53 12.90
N GLU A 172 -17.24 -17.60 11.69
CA GLU A 172 -16.73 -18.46 10.61
C GLU A 172 -15.28 -18.11 10.24
N LEU A 173 -15.00 -16.81 10.04
CA LEU A 173 -13.67 -16.33 9.73
C LEU A 173 -12.67 -16.68 10.83
N LYS A 174 -13.05 -16.46 12.09
CA LYS A 174 -12.19 -16.79 13.23
C LYS A 174 -11.86 -18.28 13.29
N SER A 175 -12.87 -19.16 13.14
CA SER A 175 -12.63 -20.61 13.09
C SER A 175 -11.71 -21.00 11.93
N TRP A 176 -11.91 -20.43 10.75
CA TRP A 176 -11.07 -20.69 9.59
C TRP A 176 -9.63 -20.19 9.78
N LEU A 177 -9.43 -18.99 10.34
CA LEU A 177 -8.10 -18.48 10.65
C LEU A 177 -7.34 -19.41 11.62
N ASP A 178 -8.03 -19.90 12.65
CA ASP A 178 -7.44 -20.82 13.63
C ASP A 178 -7.08 -22.18 13.00
N GLU A 179 -7.97 -22.73 12.18
CA GLU A 179 -7.73 -24.00 11.47
C GLU A 179 -6.49 -23.90 10.56
N LYS A 180 -6.34 -22.79 9.84
CA LYS A 180 -5.25 -22.60 8.87
C LYS A 180 -3.97 -22.03 9.47
N GLY A 181 -4.01 -21.56 10.71
CA GLY A 181 -2.91 -20.82 11.33
C GLY A 181 -2.63 -19.46 10.66
N TYR A 182 -3.65 -18.84 10.07
CA TYR A 182 -3.55 -17.53 9.43
C TYR A 182 -3.75 -16.39 10.43
N GLN A 183 -3.22 -15.23 10.06
CA GLN A 183 -3.11 -14.06 10.93
C GLN A 183 -3.80 -12.86 10.30
N LEU A 184 -4.23 -11.92 11.15
CA LEU A 184 -4.78 -10.64 10.74
C LEU A 184 -3.71 -9.55 10.74
N ILE A 185 -3.79 -8.67 9.73
CA ILE A 185 -3.13 -7.38 9.69
C ILE A 185 -4.23 -6.34 9.87
N ALA A 186 -4.56 -6.04 11.12
CA ALA A 186 -5.67 -5.15 11.49
C ALA A 186 -5.16 -3.91 12.24
N PRO A 187 -5.84 -2.75 12.11
CA PRO A 187 -5.60 -1.61 12.98
C PRO A 187 -6.14 -1.83 14.39
N THR A 188 -5.67 -1.03 15.34
CA THR A 188 -6.18 -1.03 16.73
C THR A 188 -7.42 -0.15 16.93
N LYS A 189 -7.82 0.61 15.91
CA LYS A 189 -8.94 1.55 15.95
C LYS A 189 -10.04 1.09 14.99
N PRO A 190 -11.32 1.41 15.28
CA PRO A 190 -12.44 1.11 14.39
C PRO A 190 -12.23 1.62 12.96
N THR A 191 -12.68 0.82 12.00
CA THR A 191 -12.55 1.10 10.55
C THR A 191 -13.89 1.53 9.94
N SER A 192 -15.01 1.18 10.58
CA SER A 192 -16.36 1.65 10.22
C SER A 192 -16.83 2.77 11.15
N LYS A 193 -17.20 3.93 10.59
CA LYS A 193 -17.80 5.06 11.31
C LYS A 193 -19.21 4.75 11.84
N ARG A 194 -19.91 3.84 11.16
CA ARG A 194 -21.32 3.52 11.50
C ARG A 194 -21.45 2.59 12.67
N SER A 195 -20.54 1.64 12.78
CA SER A 195 -20.66 0.56 13.76
C SER A 195 -19.54 0.51 14.79
N GLU A 196 -18.58 1.43 14.69
CA GLU A 196 -17.36 1.46 15.53
C GLU A 196 -16.71 0.07 15.59
N ALA A 197 -16.65 -0.61 14.43
CA ALA A 197 -16.13 -1.96 14.26
C ALA A 197 -14.88 -1.97 13.40
N VAL A 198 -14.02 -2.96 13.62
CA VAL A 198 -12.86 -3.27 12.76
C VAL A 198 -13.30 -4.35 11.78
N ILE A 199 -13.65 -3.93 10.56
CA ILE A 199 -14.14 -4.83 9.49
C ILE A 199 -13.29 -4.76 8.22
N ASP A 200 -12.38 -3.78 8.17
CA ASP A 200 -11.38 -3.61 7.13
C ASP A 200 -10.01 -4.02 7.65
N PHE A 201 -9.39 -5.04 7.05
CA PHE A 201 -8.09 -5.55 7.49
C PHE A 201 -7.46 -6.44 6.41
N GLY A 202 -6.23 -6.90 6.66
CA GLY A 202 -5.54 -7.92 5.87
C GLY A 202 -5.59 -9.30 6.50
N ILE A 203 -5.54 -10.35 5.68
CA ILE A 203 -5.30 -11.74 6.08
C ILE A 203 -4.01 -12.22 5.43
N THR A 204 -3.20 -12.97 6.18
CA THR A 204 -1.87 -13.44 5.75
C THR A 204 -1.47 -14.72 6.45
N ASN A 205 -0.49 -15.44 5.89
CA ASN A 205 0.25 -16.49 6.58
C ASN A 205 1.47 -15.99 7.37
N ASP A 206 1.80 -14.70 7.26
CA ASP A 206 2.86 -14.03 8.02
C ASP A 206 2.54 -12.54 8.21
N ALA A 207 2.11 -12.15 9.42
CA ALA A 207 1.84 -10.77 9.80
C ALA A 207 3.06 -10.07 10.44
N THR A 208 4.23 -10.72 10.46
CA THR A 208 5.42 -10.21 11.14
C THR A 208 5.86 -8.85 10.55
N ARG A 209 6.15 -7.89 11.45
CA ARG A 209 6.62 -6.52 11.14
C ARG A 209 5.67 -5.63 10.32
N TRP A 210 4.42 -6.03 10.15
CA TRP A 210 3.40 -5.11 9.63
C TRP A 210 3.07 -4.03 10.66
N ARG A 211 2.90 -2.79 10.19
CA ARG A 211 2.31 -1.70 10.97
C ARG A 211 1.05 -1.22 10.28
N SER A 212 0.04 -0.87 11.07
CA SER A 212 -1.26 -0.42 10.59
C SER A 212 -1.69 0.83 11.33
N GLU A 213 -2.29 1.77 10.60
CA GLU A 213 -2.88 2.99 11.15
C GLU A 213 -4.23 3.27 10.49
N THR A 214 -5.20 3.68 11.30
CA THR A 214 -6.49 4.19 10.82
C THR A 214 -6.39 5.70 10.60
N ILE A 215 -6.60 6.13 9.36
CA ILE A 215 -6.68 7.54 8.98
C ILE A 215 -8.09 8.04 9.30
N ARG A 216 -8.23 8.90 10.32
CA ARG A 216 -9.52 9.41 10.80
C ARG A 216 -10.06 10.60 10.00
N GLU A 217 -9.92 10.52 8.68
CA GLU A 217 -10.31 11.56 7.72
C GLU A 217 -11.08 10.95 6.54
N GLY A 218 -11.58 11.80 5.66
CA GLY A 218 -12.32 11.41 4.46
C GLY A 218 -13.84 11.34 4.67
N THR A 219 -14.58 11.33 3.57
CA THR A 219 -16.06 11.40 3.58
C THR A 219 -16.80 10.07 3.65
N PRO A 220 -16.30 8.91 3.15
CA PRO A 220 -17.04 7.64 3.24
C PRO A 220 -17.35 7.19 4.67
N ASP A 221 -18.29 6.26 4.82
CA ASP A 221 -18.64 5.68 6.12
C ASP A 221 -17.59 4.69 6.69
N HIS A 222 -16.52 4.42 5.93
CA HIS A 222 -15.31 3.73 6.36
C HIS A 222 -14.11 4.69 6.42
N TYR A 223 -13.21 4.44 7.37
CA TYR A 223 -11.92 5.12 7.48
C TYR A 223 -10.87 4.44 6.58
N PRO A 224 -10.08 5.19 5.80
CA PRO A 224 -8.92 4.65 5.11
C PRO A 224 -7.90 4.09 6.10
N LEU A 225 -7.20 3.04 5.70
CA LEU A 225 -6.13 2.43 6.49
C LEU A 225 -4.81 2.54 5.76
N TYR A 226 -3.78 2.93 6.49
CA TYR A 226 -2.40 2.96 6.02
C TYR A 226 -1.64 1.79 6.64
N PHE A 227 -0.86 1.11 5.81
CA PHE A 227 -0.02 0.00 6.22
C PHE A 227 1.40 0.19 5.74
N GLU A 228 2.35 -0.04 6.63
CA GLU A 228 3.75 -0.18 6.28
C GLU A 228 4.07 -1.67 6.24
N THR A 229 4.52 -2.12 5.07
CA THR A 229 4.79 -3.53 4.83
C THR A 229 6.21 -3.90 5.26
N PRO A 230 6.48 -5.18 5.56
CA PRO A 230 7.84 -5.67 5.76
C PRO A 230 8.66 -5.77 4.45
N LEU A 231 8.03 -5.49 3.29
CA LEU A 231 8.68 -5.55 2.00
C LEU A 231 9.48 -4.26 1.80
N SER A 232 10.76 -4.40 1.47
CA SER A 232 11.61 -3.24 1.25
C SER A 232 11.75 -2.93 -0.23
N LEU A 233 11.56 -1.67 -0.59
CA LEU A 233 11.98 -1.13 -1.86
C LEU A 233 13.46 -0.77 -1.78
N SER A 234 14.25 -1.14 -2.79
CA SER A 234 15.57 -0.52 -2.94
C SER A 234 15.34 0.84 -3.57
N GLU A 235 15.72 1.91 -2.89
CA GLU A 235 16.06 3.11 -3.64
C GLU A 235 17.35 2.81 -4.40
N LYS A 236 17.24 2.59 -5.70
CA LYS A 236 18.38 2.89 -6.57
C LYS A 236 18.52 4.40 -6.51
N GLY A 237 19.33 4.88 -5.56
CA GLY A 237 19.72 6.28 -5.45
C GLY A 237 20.42 6.74 -6.72
N TYR A 238 19.64 7.07 -7.75
CA TYR A 238 20.10 7.79 -8.93
C TYR A 238 19.96 9.30 -8.77
N PHE A 239 19.66 9.77 -7.57
CA PHE A 239 20.05 11.13 -7.24
C PHE A 239 21.54 11.11 -6.95
N LYS A 240 22.32 11.72 -7.84
CA LYS A 240 23.63 12.25 -7.47
C LYS A 240 23.37 13.13 -6.25
N LYS A 241 23.62 12.61 -5.05
CA LYS A 241 23.56 13.41 -3.83
C LYS A 241 24.44 14.62 -4.10
N THR A 242 23.85 15.80 -4.23
CA THR A 242 24.63 17.02 -4.46
C THR A 242 25.58 17.12 -3.29
N ASN A 243 26.87 16.97 -3.56
CA ASN A 243 27.87 17.19 -2.53
C ASN A 243 27.91 18.69 -2.27
N TRP A 244 27.12 19.13 -1.30
CA TRP A 244 26.99 20.55 -0.96
C TRP A 244 28.32 21.19 -0.61
N LYS A 245 29.30 20.42 -0.11
CA LYS A 245 30.67 20.92 0.11
C LYS A 245 31.36 21.28 -1.21
N ILE A 246 31.17 20.49 -2.27
CA ILE A 246 31.67 20.79 -3.63
C ILE A 246 30.94 22.00 -4.23
N TYR A 247 29.63 22.09 -4.04
CA TYR A 247 28.85 23.24 -4.51
C TYR A 247 29.29 24.55 -3.82
N HIS A 248 29.43 24.54 -2.48
CA HIS A 248 29.91 25.68 -1.73
C HIS A 248 31.36 26.05 -2.06
N PHE A 249 32.22 25.06 -2.30
CA PHE A 249 33.58 25.28 -2.79
C PHE A 249 33.59 26.08 -4.10
N PHE A 250 32.76 25.70 -5.08
CA PHE A 250 32.69 26.44 -6.35
C PHE A 250 32.10 27.84 -6.19
N LEU A 251 31.12 28.03 -5.31
CA LEU A 251 30.58 29.36 -5.02
C LEU A 251 31.59 30.31 -4.39
N GLN A 252 32.55 29.79 -3.61
CA GLN A 252 33.52 30.59 -2.88
C GLN A 252 34.80 30.87 -3.66
N ASN A 253 35.10 30.08 -4.69
CA ASN A 253 36.41 30.09 -5.36
C ASN A 253 36.35 30.31 -6.88
N ILE A 254 35.15 30.47 -7.47
CA ILE A 254 34.95 30.80 -8.90
C ILE A 254 34.28 32.18 -9.09
N SER A 255 33.93 32.91 -8.02
CA SER A 255 33.43 34.29 -8.10
C SER A 255 34.55 35.32 -8.24
#